data_AF-A0A7V3U3N8-F1
#
_entry.id   AF-A0A7V3U3N8-F1
#
_cell.length_a   1.000
_cell.length_b   1.000
_cell.length_c   1.000
_cell.angle_alpha   90.00
_cell.angle_beta   90.00
_cell.angle_gamma   90.00
#
_symmetry.space_group_name_H-M   'P 1'
#
loop_
_entity.id
_entity.type
_entity.pdbx_description
1 polymer ?
#
loop_
_entity_poly.entity_id
_entity_poly.type
_entity_poly.pdbx_seq_one_letter_code
_entity_poly.pdbx_strand_id
1 'polypeptide(L)'
;MPNFEYKVVPAPKKGLKGKGIKGAEEKFANALATVMNEMGANGWEYQRSDTLPSEERTGLRGKTTIFHNVLVFRRAIAVKAETAARKPVTPRPVKKAPEQHAPQLDSAIARESRAAPAVGAATEATEVKDPRLGSDGQ
;
A
#
# COMPACT_ATOMS: atom_id res chain seq x y z
N MET A 1 10.28 15.95 -17.92
CA MET A 1 10.66 14.97 -16.89
C MET A 1 10.03 15.41 -15.57
N PRO A 2 9.52 14.49 -14.73
CA PRO A 2 8.99 14.85 -13.42
C PRO A 2 10.11 15.44 -12.54
N ASN A 3 9.82 16.55 -11.86
CA ASN A 3 10.72 17.16 -10.89
C ASN A 3 10.46 16.55 -9.52
N PHE A 4 11.51 16.23 -8.77
CA PHE A 4 11.40 15.64 -7.44
C PHE A 4 12.12 16.49 -6.40
N GLU A 5 11.50 16.61 -5.22
CA GLU A 5 12.14 17.06 -3.99
C GLU A 5 12.66 15.82 -3.25
N TYR A 6 13.83 15.93 -2.62
CA TYR A 6 14.42 14.85 -1.83
C TYR A 6 14.57 15.26 -0.37
N LYS A 7 14.32 14.32 0.53
CA LYS A 7 14.55 14.47 1.97
C LYS A 7 15.41 13.32 2.46
N VAL A 8 16.45 13.65 3.22
CA VAL A 8 17.34 12.66 3.85
C VAL A 8 17.22 12.80 5.35
N VAL A 9 16.98 11.69 6.05
CA VAL A 9 16.86 11.66 7.51
C VAL A 9 17.80 10.60 8.08
N PRO A 10 18.37 10.79 9.28
CA PRO A 10 19.17 9.76 9.93
C PRO A 10 18.33 8.50 10.18
N ALA A 11 18.90 7.32 9.94
CA ALA A 11 18.28 6.07 10.33
C ALA A 11 18.21 5.95 11.87
N PRO A 12 17.16 5.33 12.43
CA PRO A 12 17.08 5.12 13.87
C PRO A 12 18.29 4.34 14.40
N LYS A 13 18.93 4.86 15.44
CA LYS A 13 20.07 4.20 16.12
C LYS A 13 19.63 3.34 17.31
N LYS A 14 18.40 3.53 17.79
CA LYS A 14 17.83 2.85 18.96
C LYS A 14 16.40 2.43 18.66
N GLY A 15 16.01 1.29 19.21
CA GLY A 15 14.64 0.82 19.11
C GLY A 15 13.67 1.62 19.97
N LEU A 16 12.42 1.66 19.53
CA LEU A 16 11.32 2.35 20.18
C LEU A 16 10.39 1.34 20.87
N LYS A 17 10.13 1.52 22.16
CA LYS A 17 9.14 0.71 22.90
C LYS A 17 7.73 1.01 22.39
N GLY A 18 6.85 0.03 22.49
CA GLY A 18 5.44 0.20 22.16
C GLY A 18 4.58 -0.91 22.77
N LYS A 19 3.26 -0.79 22.63
CA LYS A 19 2.32 -1.79 23.14
C LYS A 19 2.57 -3.12 22.45
N GLY A 20 2.81 -4.18 23.23
CA GLY A 20 3.08 -5.51 22.71
C GLY A 20 4.52 -5.75 22.23
N ILE A 21 5.38 -4.72 22.20
CA ILE A 21 6.76 -4.81 21.72
C ILE A 21 7.69 -5.03 22.91
N LYS A 22 8.36 -6.18 22.94
CA LYS A 22 9.23 -6.58 24.06
C LYS A 22 10.68 -6.79 23.61
N GLY A 23 10.89 -7.32 22.40
CA GLY A 23 12.22 -7.66 21.85
C GLY A 23 13.05 -6.45 21.42
N ALA A 24 14.38 -6.61 21.32
CA ALA A 24 15.28 -5.57 20.80
C ALA A 24 15.06 -5.33 19.30
N GLU A 25 14.91 -6.41 18.53
CA GLU A 25 14.59 -6.37 17.10
C GLU A 25 13.23 -5.73 16.85
N GLU A 26 12.20 -6.13 17.60
CA GLU A 26 10.85 -5.54 17.48
C GLU A 26 10.86 -4.03 17.77
N LYS A 27 11.64 -3.59 18.78
CA LYS A 27 11.80 -2.16 19.07
C LYS A 27 12.48 -1.44 17.92
N PHE A 28 13.50 -2.04 17.31
CA PHE A 28 14.18 -1.46 16.17
C PHE A 28 13.24 -1.35 14.95
N ALA A 29 12.53 -2.42 14.64
CA ALA A 29 11.52 -2.43 13.57
C ALA A 29 10.43 -1.37 13.81
N ASN A 30 9.97 -1.21 15.06
CA ASN A 30 9.01 -0.18 15.41
C ASN A 30 9.56 1.25 15.23
N ALA A 31 10.81 1.49 15.60
CA ALA A 31 11.45 2.79 15.37
C ALA A 31 11.56 3.10 13.87
N LEU A 32 11.96 2.11 13.06
CA LEU A 32 12.03 2.25 11.61
C LEU A 32 10.66 2.50 11.00
N ALA A 33 9.67 1.68 11.35
CA ALA A 33 8.29 1.82 10.88
C ALA A 33 7.70 3.19 11.27
N THR A 34 8.01 3.71 12.46
CA THR A 34 7.57 5.04 12.90
C THR A 34 8.07 6.12 11.94
N VAL A 35 9.36 6.13 11.60
CA VAL A 35 9.93 7.11 10.67
C VAL A 35 9.34 6.94 9.27
N MET A 36 9.23 5.70 8.77
CA MET A 36 8.68 5.43 7.45
C MET A 36 7.21 5.88 7.34
N ASN A 37 6.40 5.62 8.35
CA ASN A 37 4.99 6.01 8.39
C ASN A 37 4.84 7.53 8.50
N GLU A 38 5.68 8.19 9.30
CA GLU A 38 5.70 9.65 9.39
C GLU A 38 6.04 10.29 8.04
N MET A 39 7.08 9.79 7.37
CA MET A 39 7.46 10.29 6.05
C MET A 39 6.37 10.01 5.00
N GLY A 40 5.82 8.80 5.00
CA GLY A 40 4.70 8.43 4.13
C GLY A 40 3.46 9.29 4.33
N ALA A 41 3.08 9.58 5.59
CA ALA A 41 1.97 10.47 5.91
C ALA A 41 2.19 11.91 5.40
N ASN A 42 3.44 12.35 5.33
CA ASN A 42 3.84 13.65 4.77
C ASN A 42 4.01 13.63 3.22
N GLY A 43 3.63 12.53 2.57
CA GLY A 43 3.68 12.35 1.11
C GLY A 43 5.07 12.04 0.56
N TRP A 44 5.99 11.57 1.40
CA TRP A 44 7.32 11.15 0.96
C TRP A 44 7.36 9.66 0.60
N GLU A 45 7.97 9.35 -0.54
CA GLU A 45 8.22 8.00 -1.04
C GLU A 45 9.62 7.54 -0.60
N TYR A 46 9.72 6.35 -0.02
CA TYR A 46 11.01 5.76 0.36
C TYR A 46 11.79 5.32 -0.87
N GLN A 47 13.06 5.69 -0.95
CA GLN A 47 13.95 5.30 -2.03
C GLN A 47 14.94 4.22 -1.63
N ARG A 48 15.73 4.50 -0.59
CA ARG A 48 16.81 3.61 -0.12
C ARG A 48 17.38 4.05 1.22
N SER A 49 18.20 3.17 1.79
CA SER A 49 19.11 3.46 2.88
C SER A 49 20.54 3.57 2.35
N ASP A 50 21.30 4.55 2.83
CA ASP A 50 22.72 4.72 2.51
C ASP A 50 23.56 4.81 3.79
N THR A 51 24.84 4.44 3.70
CA THR A 51 25.83 4.60 4.77
C THR A 51 26.95 5.51 4.25
N LEU A 52 27.05 6.73 4.79
CA LEU A 52 27.94 7.77 4.27
C LEU A 52 28.96 8.21 5.32
N PRO A 53 30.23 8.45 4.94
CA PRO A 53 31.23 9.01 5.84
C PRO A 53 31.00 10.51 6.08
N SER A 54 31.25 10.96 7.30
CA SER A 54 31.27 12.36 7.71
C SER A 54 32.55 12.66 8.50
N GLU A 55 33.27 13.71 8.12
CA GLU A 55 34.43 14.17 8.88
C GLU A 55 33.97 15.02 10.08
N GLU A 56 34.25 14.54 11.28
CA GLU A 56 33.94 15.24 12.52
C GLU A 56 35.23 15.59 13.28
N ARG A 57 35.28 16.77 13.89
CA ARG A 57 36.45 17.20 14.67
C ARG A 57 36.54 16.36 15.95
N THR A 58 37.71 15.81 16.21
CA THR A 58 38.00 15.02 17.42
C THR A 58 39.14 15.66 18.20
N GLY A 59 38.87 16.10 19.43
CA GLY A 59 39.86 16.75 20.29
C GLY A 59 40.37 18.11 19.75
N LEU A 60 41.60 18.47 20.13
CA LEU A 60 42.18 19.79 19.87
C LEU A 60 42.79 19.96 18.46
N ARG A 61 43.16 18.87 17.78
CA ARG A 61 43.80 18.91 16.45
C ARG A 61 43.38 17.77 15.50
N GLY A 62 42.58 16.82 15.95
CA GLY A 62 42.20 15.65 15.15
C GLY A 62 40.92 15.84 14.35
N LYS A 63 40.81 15.10 13.25
CA LYS A 63 39.56 14.79 12.56
C LYS A 63 39.35 13.28 12.61
N THR A 64 38.10 12.84 12.69
CA THR A 64 37.73 11.43 12.57
C THR A 64 36.64 11.28 11.54
N THR A 65 36.57 10.13 10.89
CA THR A 65 35.51 9.80 9.94
C THR A 65 34.46 8.95 10.65
N ILE A 66 33.22 9.45 10.71
CA ILE A 66 32.07 8.74 11.28
C ILE A 66 31.14 8.36 10.14
N PHE A 67 30.78 7.07 10.08
CA PHE A 67 29.77 6.60 9.13
C PHE A 67 28.38 6.79 9.71
N HIS A 68 27.52 7.48 8.98
CA HIS A 68 26.12 7.68 9.34
C HIS A 68 25.22 6.90 8.38
N ASN A 69 24.29 6.14 8.95
CA ASN A 69 23.22 5.51 8.20
C ASN A 69 22.08 6.51 8.03
N VAL A 70 21.60 6.66 6.80
CA VAL A 70 20.53 7.60 6.43
C VAL A 70 19.46 6.90 5.60
N LEU A 71 18.25 7.44 5.65
CA LEU A 71 17.11 7.04 4.83
C LEU A 71 16.82 8.17 3.84
N VAL A 72 16.73 7.83 2.56
CA VAL A 72 16.47 8.76 1.47
C VAL A 72 15.03 8.61 1.01
N PHE A 73 14.34 9.73 0.96
CA PHE A 73 12.98 9.84 0.48
C PHE A 73 12.88 10.85 -0.66
N ARG A 74 11.86 10.72 -1.50
CA ARG A 74 11.52 11.70 -2.54
C ARG A 74 10.04 12.03 -2.56
N ARG A 75 9.66 13.15 -3.17
CA ARG A 75 8.28 13.51 -3.47
C ARG A 75 8.23 14.27 -4.79
N ALA A 76 7.22 14.01 -5.61
CA ALA A 76 7.03 14.74 -6.87
C ALA A 76 6.68 16.21 -6.58
N ILE A 77 7.35 17.14 -7.24
CA ILE A 77 6.99 18.56 -7.24
C ILE A 77 5.91 18.73 -8.30
N ALA A 78 4.74 19.20 -7.90
CA ALA A 78 3.69 19.57 -8.84
C ALA A 78 4.20 20.73 -9.71
N VAL A 79 4.67 20.42 -10.91
CA VAL A 79 4.85 21.44 -11.94
C VAL A 79 3.45 21.88 -12.30
N LYS A 80 3.09 23.12 -11.95
CA LYS A 80 1.83 23.75 -12.34
C LYS A 80 1.85 23.87 -13.87
N ALA A 81 1.48 22.81 -14.55
CA ALA A 81 1.16 22.86 -15.96
C ALA A 81 -0.04 23.80 -16.06
N GLU A 82 0.14 24.97 -16.68
CA GLU A 82 -0.95 25.77 -17.23
C GLU A 82 -1.66 24.90 -18.25
N THR A 83 -2.50 24.00 -17.76
CA THR A 83 -3.30 23.12 -18.58
C THR A 83 -4.51 23.97 -18.92
N ALA A 84 -4.43 24.69 -20.05
CA ALA A 84 -5.56 25.36 -20.64
C ALA A 84 -6.73 24.36 -20.67
N ALA A 85 -7.75 24.64 -19.87
CA ALA A 85 -8.90 23.78 -19.69
C ALA A 85 -9.57 23.56 -21.05
N ARG A 86 -9.35 22.39 -21.67
CA ARG A 86 -10.22 21.92 -22.74
C ARG A 86 -11.54 21.57 -22.07
N LYS A 87 -12.49 22.50 -22.13
CA LYS A 87 -13.87 22.28 -21.68
C LYS A 87 -14.40 21.02 -22.39
N PRO A 88 -14.99 20.05 -21.66
CA PRO A 88 -15.70 18.96 -22.31
C PRO A 88 -16.90 19.55 -23.05
N VAL A 89 -16.94 19.37 -24.38
CA VAL A 89 -18.16 19.61 -25.16
C VAL A 89 -19.15 18.52 -24.78
N THR A 90 -20.21 18.88 -24.07
CA THR A 90 -21.30 17.98 -23.77
C THR A 90 -22.11 17.72 -25.05
N PRO A 91 -22.32 16.46 -25.47
CA PRO A 91 -23.28 16.20 -26.54
C PRO A 91 -24.68 16.53 -26.02
N ARG A 92 -25.38 17.40 -26.76
CA ARG A 92 -26.76 17.80 -26.47
C ARG A 92 -27.68 16.59 -26.68
N PRO A 93 -28.55 16.22 -25.71
CA PRO A 93 -29.50 15.14 -25.92
C PRO A 93 -30.53 15.57 -26.96
N VAL A 94 -30.60 14.86 -28.08
CA VAL A 94 -31.77 14.91 -28.97
C VAL A 94 -32.94 14.25 -28.23
N LYS A 95 -33.98 15.06 -27.97
CA LYS A 95 -35.22 14.64 -27.33
C LYS A 95 -35.88 13.53 -28.16
N LYS A 96 -36.14 12.35 -27.56
CA LYS A 96 -37.13 11.42 -28.12
C LYS A 96 -38.52 12.01 -27.89
N ALA A 97 -39.28 12.18 -28.97
CA ALA A 97 -40.70 12.52 -28.93
C ALA A 97 -41.51 11.34 -28.35
N PRO A 98 -42.60 11.60 -27.61
CA PRO A 98 -43.32 10.55 -26.89
C PRO A 98 -44.37 9.86 -27.78
N GLU A 99 -44.21 8.55 -28.02
CA GLU A 99 -45.29 7.69 -28.54
C GLU A 99 -46.13 7.15 -27.38
N GLN A 100 -47.23 7.88 -27.14
CA GLN A 100 -48.62 7.39 -27.03
C GLN A 100 -48.93 6.12 -26.22
N HIS A 101 -49.61 6.35 -25.09
CA HIS A 101 -50.74 5.62 -24.50
C HIS A 101 -50.84 4.09 -24.67
N ALA A 102 -50.76 3.40 -23.54
CA ALA A 102 -51.38 2.08 -23.32
C ALA A 102 -52.92 2.17 -23.39
N PRO A 103 -53.61 1.04 -23.63
CA PRO A 103 -54.23 0.38 -22.48
C PRO A 103 -54.04 -1.14 -22.42
N GLN A 104 -54.24 -1.62 -21.19
CA GLN A 104 -54.10 -2.98 -20.67
C GLN A 104 -55.09 -3.98 -21.28
N LEU A 105 -54.76 -5.28 -21.23
CA LEU A 105 -55.77 -6.34 -21.16
C LEU A 105 -55.31 -7.44 -20.17
N ASP A 106 -56.04 -7.55 -19.07
CA ASP A 106 -55.97 -8.61 -18.08
C ASP A 106 -56.32 -9.97 -18.70
N SER A 107 -55.69 -11.05 -18.22
CA SER A 107 -56.39 -12.17 -17.56
C SER A 107 -55.44 -13.34 -17.26
N ALA A 108 -55.56 -13.81 -16.02
CA ALA A 108 -54.80 -14.85 -15.36
C ALA A 108 -55.14 -16.27 -15.80
N ILE A 109 -54.16 -17.17 -15.67
CA ILE A 109 -54.14 -18.61 -15.26
C ILE A 109 -52.88 -19.25 -15.89
N ALA A 110 -52.08 -20.13 -15.28
CA ALA A 110 -52.34 -21.10 -14.24
C ALA A 110 -51.04 -21.40 -13.43
N ARG A 111 -51.26 -21.85 -12.20
CA ARG A 111 -50.26 -22.50 -11.33
C ARG A 111 -49.84 -23.85 -11.90
N GLU A 112 -48.54 -24.11 -11.92
CA GLU A 112 -47.91 -25.43 -11.76
C GLU A 112 -46.47 -25.13 -11.28
N SER A 113 -46.16 -25.18 -9.98
CA SER A 113 -45.88 -26.38 -9.16
C SER A 113 -44.88 -27.33 -9.80
N ARG A 114 -43.83 -27.67 -9.03
CA ARG A 114 -42.87 -28.79 -9.18
C ARG A 114 -41.63 -28.44 -10.03
N ALA A 115 -40.38 -28.66 -9.64
CA ALA A 115 -39.73 -29.18 -8.44
C ALA A 115 -38.24 -28.77 -8.48
N ALA A 116 -37.64 -28.48 -7.33
CA ALA A 116 -36.23 -28.77 -7.08
C ALA A 116 -36.15 -30.24 -6.61
N PRO A 117 -35.11 -31.02 -6.95
CA PRO A 117 -33.85 -31.04 -6.18
C PRO A 117 -32.61 -31.05 -7.11
N ALA A 118 -31.45 -30.49 -6.80
CA ALA A 118 -30.49 -30.67 -5.70
C ALA A 118 -29.23 -31.39 -6.17
N VAL A 119 -28.14 -31.05 -5.48
CA VAL A 119 -26.88 -31.79 -5.31
C VAL A 119 -25.81 -31.65 -6.39
N GLY A 120 -24.77 -30.95 -5.99
CA GLY A 120 -23.43 -31.01 -6.54
C GLY A 120 -22.43 -30.50 -5.52
N ALA A 121 -22.42 -31.10 -4.32
CA ALA A 121 -21.32 -30.96 -3.38
C ALA A 121 -20.14 -31.79 -3.88
N ALA A 122 -18.96 -31.17 -3.93
CA ALA A 122 -17.66 -31.83 -3.85
C ALA A 122 -16.85 -30.92 -2.90
N THR A 123 -16.61 -31.25 -1.63
CA THR A 123 -15.57 -32.19 -1.11
C THR A 123 -14.32 -32.14 -2.00
N GLU A 124 -13.15 -31.75 -1.53
CA GLU A 124 -12.47 -32.28 -0.35
C GLU A 124 -11.33 -31.34 0.07
N ALA A 125 -11.14 -31.22 1.38
CA ALA A 125 -9.89 -30.80 1.97
C ALA A 125 -8.94 -32.00 2.00
N THR A 126 -7.68 -31.80 1.64
CA THR A 126 -6.58 -32.60 2.20
C THR A 126 -5.42 -31.68 2.55
N GLU A 127 -5.39 -31.32 3.83
CA GLU A 127 -4.20 -31.08 4.61
C GLU A 127 -3.28 -32.31 4.51
N VAL A 128 -2.03 -32.11 4.09
CA VAL A 128 -0.95 -33.06 4.35
C VAL A 128 0.04 -32.38 5.26
N LYS A 129 -0.15 -32.63 6.56
CA LYS A 129 0.86 -32.53 7.59
C LYS A 129 1.63 -33.85 7.57
N ASP A 130 2.92 -33.80 7.25
CA ASP A 130 3.81 -34.92 7.57
C ASP A 130 4.90 -34.47 8.56
N PRO A 131 4.89 -35.00 9.80
CA PRO A 131 5.88 -34.73 10.84
C PRO A 131 6.83 -35.91 11.05
N ARG A 132 8.10 -35.56 11.35
CA ARG A 132 9.19 -36.42 11.89
C ARG A 132 9.95 -37.17 10.80
N LEU A 133 11.27 -37.32 10.79
CA LEU A 133 12.20 -37.86 11.80
C LEU A 133 13.62 -37.55 11.21
N GLY A 134 14.58 -36.98 11.92
CA GLY A 134 15.49 -37.71 12.80
C GLY A 134 16.41 -38.68 12.05
N SER A 135 17.67 -38.32 11.81
CA SER A 135 18.79 -39.27 11.93
C SER A 135 20.13 -38.55 12.12
N ASP A 136 20.64 -38.64 13.34
CA ASP A 136 22.06 -38.62 13.65
C ASP A 136 22.81 -39.70 12.83
N GLY A 137 24.07 -39.46 12.51
CA GLY A 137 24.90 -40.46 11.85
C GLY A 137 26.37 -40.05 11.73
N GLN A 138 27.11 -40.36 12.81
CA GLN A 138 28.55 -40.65 12.94
C GLN A 138 29.60 -39.76 12.27
#